data_AF-A0A258BH42-F1
#
_entry.id   AF-A0A258BH42-F1
#
_cell.length_a   1.000
_cell.length_b   1.000
_cell.length_c   1.000
_cell.angle_alpha   90.00
_cell.angle_beta   90.00
_cell.angle_gamma   90.00
#
_symmetry.space_group_name_H-M   'P 1'
#
loop_
_entity.id
_entity.type
_entity.pdbx_description
1 polymer ?
#
loop_
_entity_poly.entity_id
_entity_poly.type
_entity_poly.pdbx_seq_one_letter_code
_entity_poly.pdbx_strand_id
1 'polypeptide(L)'
;AMKGGLVRGAKPIMWSPVERTALAEAEVEYHDRKVPVVWVKFPVVDTDSFVVIWTTTPWTIPANQAVSFNPEISYGLYQVTDVMSEEELGFAPYVKRGDKLIFADKLAEDALTAAKAKAWSRVADINPADMREGLQHPLHGLAPFFQHRIPLLAGAHVTDDAGTGFVHTAPAHGEDDFDVWVNSGHTTQQIRQIVDPDGKYTDEVPAPLAGLEIIVTSGKKRGEAGKANNEVIRLLAESGNLLARGMTTIRDAHSWRSKAPVIRRATPQWFIAMDKPVHNGKTLRELAVKAIAETEFFPATGRNRLSAMVESRPDWLISRQRNWGVPITLFVNAKGEPHTAALPKDQADKLNANIKAAI
;
A
#
# COMPACT_ATOMS: atom_id res chain seq x y z
N ALA A 1 -21.23 4.86 18.19
CA ALA A 1 -20.41 5.61 19.16
C ALA A 1 -20.61 5.11 20.60
N MET A 2 -21.79 5.30 21.19
CA MET A 2 -22.04 5.06 22.63
C MET A 2 -21.75 3.62 23.13
N LYS A 3 -21.88 2.59 22.28
CA LYS A 3 -21.55 1.19 22.63
C LYS A 3 -20.09 0.80 22.32
N GLY A 4 -19.22 1.76 22.01
CA GLY A 4 -17.80 1.53 21.74
C GLY A 4 -17.43 0.93 20.38
N GLY A 5 -18.43 0.69 19.51
CA GLY A 5 -18.22 0.11 18.17
C GLY A 5 -17.81 1.09 17.08
N LEU A 6 -17.81 2.40 17.34
CA LEU A 6 -17.26 3.40 16.43
C LEU A 6 -15.79 3.63 16.81
N VAL A 7 -14.88 3.36 15.90
CA VAL A 7 -13.43 3.48 16.13
C VAL A 7 -12.80 4.41 15.11
N ARG A 8 -11.75 5.13 15.54
CA ARG A 8 -10.92 5.94 14.65
C ARG A 8 -9.64 5.16 14.37
N GLY A 9 -9.34 4.94 13.10
CA GLY A 9 -8.14 4.24 12.65
C GLY A 9 -7.47 4.98 11.51
N ALA A 10 -6.19 4.71 11.29
CA ALA A 10 -5.44 5.19 10.14
C ALA A 10 -4.90 3.99 9.36
N LYS A 11 -5.81 3.28 8.67
CA LYS A 11 -5.47 2.16 7.77
C LYS A 11 -5.46 2.67 6.31
N PRO A 12 -4.65 2.13 5.40
CA PRO A 12 -4.77 2.38 3.97
C PRO A 12 -6.16 2.03 3.47
N ILE A 13 -6.85 3.03 2.94
CA ILE A 13 -8.19 2.89 2.36
C ILE A 13 -8.15 3.14 0.87
N MET A 14 -9.15 2.65 0.15
CA MET A 14 -9.35 3.06 -1.24
C MET A 14 -9.79 4.52 -1.27
N TRP A 15 -9.02 5.32 -1.97
CA TRP A 15 -9.21 6.74 -2.14
C TRP A 15 -9.37 7.04 -3.62
N SER A 16 -10.40 7.80 -3.98
CA SER A 16 -10.54 8.36 -5.32
C SER A 16 -9.99 9.79 -5.33
N PRO A 17 -8.81 10.06 -5.93
CA PRO A 17 -8.30 11.42 -6.09
C PRO A 17 -9.27 12.30 -6.88
N VAL A 18 -9.91 11.70 -7.89
CA VAL A 18 -10.87 12.37 -8.76
C VAL A 18 -12.12 12.84 -8.02
N GLU A 19 -12.58 12.08 -7.02
CA GLU A 19 -13.78 12.40 -6.23
C GLU A 19 -13.47 12.99 -4.85
N ARG A 20 -12.19 13.01 -4.49
CA ARG A 20 -11.63 13.44 -3.19
C ARG A 20 -12.32 12.78 -2.01
N THR A 21 -12.55 11.47 -2.10
CA THR A 21 -13.22 10.72 -1.02
C THR A 21 -12.71 9.30 -0.94
N ALA A 22 -12.81 8.76 0.27
CA ALA A 22 -12.70 7.34 0.53
C ALA A 22 -13.85 6.57 -0.14
N LEU A 23 -13.56 5.34 -0.58
CA LEU A 23 -14.52 4.39 -1.12
C LEU A 23 -14.44 3.08 -0.33
N ALA A 24 -15.59 2.43 -0.13
CA ALA A 24 -15.67 1.07 0.38
C ALA A 24 -15.56 0.04 -0.77
N GLU A 25 -15.33 -1.23 -0.43
CA GLU A 25 -15.27 -2.35 -1.39
C GLU A 25 -16.51 -2.44 -2.30
N ALA A 26 -17.69 -2.12 -1.76
CA ALA A 26 -18.93 -2.11 -2.53
C ALA A 26 -19.04 -0.93 -3.52
N GLU A 27 -18.14 0.05 -3.43
CA GLU A 27 -18.12 1.26 -4.27
C GLU A 27 -16.98 1.22 -5.31
N VAL A 28 -16.32 0.07 -5.47
CA VAL A 28 -15.28 -0.13 -6.48
C VAL A 28 -15.66 -1.23 -7.48
N GLU A 29 -15.20 -1.05 -8.71
CA GLU A 29 -15.30 -2.01 -9.79
C GLU A 29 -13.91 -2.32 -10.32
N TYR A 30 -13.71 -3.52 -10.84
CA TYR A 30 -12.41 -4.00 -11.28
C TYR A 30 -12.32 -4.05 -12.80
N HIS A 31 -11.37 -3.29 -13.36
CA HIS A 31 -11.11 -3.22 -14.80
C HIS A 31 -9.64 -3.52 -15.12
N ASP A 32 -9.41 -4.07 -16.29
CA ASP A 32 -8.06 -4.32 -16.77
C ASP A 32 -7.41 -3.00 -17.16
N ARG A 33 -6.20 -2.76 -16.66
CA ARG A 33 -5.44 -1.53 -16.90
C ARG A 33 -3.99 -1.85 -17.19
N LYS A 34 -3.46 -1.22 -18.24
CA LYS A 34 -2.04 -1.28 -18.55
C LYS A 34 -1.27 -0.35 -17.61
N VAL A 35 -0.31 -0.90 -16.87
CA VAL A 35 0.49 -0.20 -15.85
C VAL A 35 1.98 -0.41 -16.10
N PRO A 36 2.84 0.54 -15.70
CA PRO A 36 4.28 0.28 -15.68
C PRO A 36 4.59 -0.82 -14.68
N VAL A 37 5.67 -1.55 -14.96
CA VAL A 37 6.25 -2.51 -14.03
C VAL A 37 7.75 -2.26 -13.96
N VAL A 38 8.32 -2.25 -12.75
CA VAL A 38 9.74 -1.97 -12.54
C VAL A 38 10.37 -2.93 -11.55
N TRP A 39 11.64 -3.22 -11.79
CA TRP A 39 12.53 -3.90 -10.87
C TRP A 39 13.50 -2.86 -10.33
N VAL A 40 13.61 -2.76 -9.01
CA VAL A 40 14.35 -1.67 -8.35
C VAL A 40 15.37 -2.27 -7.39
N LYS A 41 16.61 -1.82 -7.52
CA LYS A 41 17.74 -2.17 -6.66
C LYS A 41 17.72 -1.32 -5.40
N PHE A 42 17.64 -1.98 -4.26
CA PHE A 42 17.87 -1.39 -2.95
C PHE A 42 19.30 -1.77 -2.50
N PRO A 43 20.23 -0.80 -2.41
CA PRO A 43 21.59 -1.08 -1.96
C PRO A 43 21.58 -1.65 -0.54
N VAL A 44 22.28 -2.77 -0.33
CA VAL A 44 22.48 -3.33 1.01
C VAL A 44 23.59 -2.55 1.70
N VAL A 45 23.33 -2.05 2.91
CA VAL A 45 24.28 -1.23 3.67
C VAL A 45 25.61 -1.97 3.87
N ASP A 46 26.72 -1.26 3.70
CA ASP A 46 28.10 -1.76 3.84
C ASP A 46 28.50 -2.92 2.91
N THR A 47 27.80 -3.10 1.79
CA THR A 47 28.14 -4.10 0.78
C THR A 47 28.06 -3.53 -0.64
N ASP A 48 28.47 -4.32 -1.63
CA ASP A 48 28.31 -4.03 -3.06
C ASP A 48 27.11 -4.77 -3.69
N SER A 49 26.19 -5.26 -2.86
CA SER A 49 25.02 -6.05 -3.29
C SER A 49 23.71 -5.27 -3.20
N PHE A 50 22.70 -5.74 -3.94
CA PHE A 50 21.39 -5.11 -4.01
C PHE A 50 20.28 -6.14 -3.77
N VAL A 51 19.37 -5.83 -2.85
CA VAL A 51 18.06 -6.49 -2.81
C VAL A 51 17.22 -5.91 -3.93
N VAL A 52 16.63 -6.76 -4.76
CA VAL A 52 15.80 -6.29 -5.87
C VAL A 52 14.34 -6.51 -5.52
N ILE A 53 13.54 -5.45 -5.60
CA ILE A 53 12.09 -5.53 -5.48
C ILE A 53 11.43 -5.44 -6.85
N TRP A 54 10.15 -5.81 -6.89
CA TRP A 54 9.30 -5.67 -8.06
C TRP A 54 8.04 -4.87 -7.69
N THR A 55 7.61 -3.94 -8.54
CA THR A 55 6.36 -3.21 -8.32
C THR A 55 5.71 -2.73 -9.62
N THR A 56 4.38 -2.65 -9.59
CA THR A 56 3.53 -2.04 -10.63
C THR A 56 3.10 -0.61 -10.30
N THR A 57 3.48 -0.11 -9.13
CA THR A 57 3.14 1.23 -8.64
C THR A 57 4.40 2.03 -8.30
N PRO A 58 5.23 2.42 -9.30
CA PRO A 58 6.45 3.20 -9.06
C PRO A 58 6.25 4.43 -8.17
N TRP A 59 5.10 5.10 -8.27
CA TRP A 59 4.76 6.24 -7.41
C TRP A 59 4.76 5.93 -5.90
N THR A 60 4.72 4.68 -5.48
CA THR A 60 4.80 4.31 -4.06
C THR A 60 6.24 4.22 -3.54
N ILE A 61 7.26 4.16 -4.42
CA ILE A 61 8.66 4.05 -4.01
C ILE A 61 9.08 5.19 -3.07
N PRO A 62 8.74 6.48 -3.31
CA PRO A 62 9.12 7.53 -2.37
C PRO A 62 8.53 7.38 -0.95
N ALA A 63 7.48 6.57 -0.79
CA ALA A 63 6.84 6.26 0.48
C ALA A 63 7.37 4.96 1.11
N ASN A 64 8.35 4.30 0.50
CA ASN A 64 8.92 3.07 1.01
C ASN A 64 9.57 3.31 2.38
N GLN A 65 9.29 2.41 3.33
CA GLN A 65 9.85 2.45 4.68
C GLN A 65 10.46 1.12 5.12
N ALA A 66 10.27 0.05 4.34
CA ALA A 66 10.80 -1.28 4.61
C ALA A 66 10.82 -2.12 3.32
N VAL A 67 11.48 -3.26 3.36
CA VAL A 67 11.33 -4.32 2.35
C VAL A 67 10.94 -5.61 3.05
N SER A 68 9.81 -6.19 2.67
CA SER A 68 9.33 -7.44 3.24
C SER A 68 9.90 -8.66 2.52
N PHE A 69 10.14 -9.73 3.27
CA PHE A 69 10.55 -11.04 2.79
C PHE A 69 9.82 -12.14 3.56
N ASN A 70 9.78 -13.37 3.04
CA ASN A 70 9.20 -14.51 3.73
C ASN A 70 10.31 -15.47 4.19
N PRO A 71 10.47 -15.73 5.50
CA PRO A 71 11.49 -16.65 6.02
C PRO A 71 11.41 -18.10 5.50
N GLU A 72 10.27 -18.51 4.94
CA GLU A 72 10.08 -19.85 4.38
C GLU A 72 10.60 -19.98 2.93
N ILE A 73 10.96 -18.87 2.29
CA ILE A 73 11.48 -18.84 0.92
C ILE A 73 13.01 -18.93 0.94
N SER A 74 13.59 -19.64 -0.03
CA SER A 74 15.04 -19.68 -0.24
C SER A 74 15.50 -18.49 -1.08
N TYR A 75 16.53 -17.78 -0.62
CA TYR A 75 17.09 -16.62 -1.28
C TYR A 75 18.56 -16.83 -1.63
N GLY A 76 18.97 -16.25 -2.75
CA GLY A 76 20.32 -16.38 -3.27
C GLY A 76 20.91 -15.04 -3.70
N LEU A 77 22.24 -14.95 -3.61
CA LEU A 77 23.04 -13.88 -4.21
C LEU A 77 23.47 -14.32 -5.61
N TYR A 78 23.21 -13.48 -6.61
CA TYR A 78 23.53 -13.75 -8.01
C TYR A 78 24.45 -12.67 -8.55
N GLN A 79 25.55 -13.06 -9.19
CA GLN A 79 26.46 -12.13 -9.85
C GLN A 79 26.26 -12.21 -11.36
N VAL A 80 25.98 -11.06 -11.98
CA VAL A 80 25.81 -10.95 -13.42
C VAL A 80 27.18 -11.06 -14.11
N THR A 81 27.35 -12.04 -14.99
CA THR A 81 28.62 -12.28 -15.69
C THR A 81 28.62 -11.78 -17.13
N ASP A 82 27.45 -11.67 -17.75
CA ASP A 82 27.27 -11.16 -19.10
C ASP A 82 25.92 -10.45 -19.27
N VAL A 83 25.86 -9.42 -20.11
CA VAL A 83 24.68 -8.58 -20.36
C VAL A 83 24.48 -8.38 -21.86
N MET A 84 23.24 -8.22 -22.31
CA MET A 84 22.98 -7.87 -23.71
C MET A 84 23.59 -6.51 -24.04
N SER A 85 24.13 -6.35 -25.25
CA SER A 85 24.75 -5.11 -25.69
C SER A 85 23.69 -4.09 -26.13
N GLU A 86 24.08 -2.82 -26.18
CA GLU A 86 23.21 -1.76 -26.69
C GLU A 86 22.83 -1.99 -28.15
N GLU A 87 23.73 -2.56 -28.95
CA GLU A 87 23.43 -2.93 -30.35
C GLU A 87 22.34 -4.01 -30.46
N GLU A 88 22.27 -4.94 -29.51
CA GLU A 88 21.25 -6.00 -29.50
C GLU A 88 19.87 -5.51 -29.07
N LEU A 89 19.82 -4.53 -28.16
CA LEU A 89 18.58 -4.04 -27.55
C LEU A 89 18.07 -2.71 -28.15
N GLY A 90 18.94 -1.95 -28.80
CA GLY A 90 18.70 -0.55 -29.19
C GLY A 90 18.71 0.43 -28.02
N PHE A 91 19.12 -0.02 -26.82
CA PHE A 91 19.33 0.80 -25.62
C PHE A 91 20.29 0.09 -24.67
N ALA A 92 21.06 0.84 -23.89
CA ALA A 92 21.92 0.27 -22.85
C ALA A 92 21.06 -0.37 -21.73
N PRO A 93 21.25 -1.66 -21.38
CA PRO A 93 20.53 -2.26 -20.27
C PRO A 93 20.90 -1.60 -18.94
N TYR A 94 19.97 -1.60 -17.98
CA TYR A 94 20.24 -0.98 -16.68
C TYR A 94 21.10 -1.86 -15.77
N VAL A 95 21.08 -3.18 -15.98
CA VAL A 95 21.95 -4.13 -15.27
C VAL A 95 23.36 -4.07 -15.81
N LYS A 96 24.35 -4.21 -14.92
CA LYS A 96 25.77 -4.19 -15.30
C LYS A 96 26.43 -5.53 -15.02
N ARG A 97 27.43 -5.87 -15.83
CA ARG A 97 28.33 -6.98 -15.51
C ARG A 97 29.01 -6.70 -14.16
N GLY A 98 28.98 -7.68 -13.27
CA GLY A 98 29.48 -7.57 -11.90
C GLY A 98 28.42 -7.17 -10.87
N ASP A 99 27.23 -6.73 -11.27
CA ASP A 99 26.13 -6.46 -10.33
C ASP A 99 25.84 -7.74 -9.52
N LYS A 100 25.78 -7.57 -8.19
CA LYS A 100 25.43 -8.62 -7.22
C LYS A 100 24.00 -8.39 -6.73
N LEU A 101 23.08 -9.25 -7.14
CA LEU A 101 21.64 -9.07 -6.97
C LEU A 101 21.05 -10.19 -6.12
N ILE A 102 20.15 -9.86 -5.21
CA ILE A 102 19.53 -10.80 -4.28
C ILE A 102 18.06 -10.97 -4.64
N PHE A 103 17.64 -12.22 -4.79
CA PHE A 103 16.29 -12.65 -5.17
C PHE A 103 15.88 -13.91 -4.41
N ALA A 104 14.59 -14.23 -4.40
CA ALA A 104 14.15 -15.60 -4.18
C ALA A 104 14.66 -16.49 -5.31
N ASP A 105 15.16 -17.68 -4.97
CA ASP A 105 15.84 -18.55 -5.92
C ASP A 105 14.96 -18.91 -7.13
N LYS A 106 13.65 -19.13 -6.92
CA LYS A 106 12.70 -19.44 -7.99
C LYS A 106 12.45 -18.28 -8.97
N LEU A 107 12.67 -17.04 -8.52
CA LEU A 107 12.33 -15.82 -9.29
C LEU A 107 13.57 -15.13 -9.89
N ALA A 108 14.77 -15.63 -9.59
CA ALA A 108 16.01 -15.03 -10.05
C ALA A 108 16.14 -15.05 -11.59
N GLU A 109 15.82 -16.17 -12.24
CA GLU A 109 15.92 -16.31 -13.70
C GLU A 109 15.01 -15.32 -14.44
N ASP A 110 13.75 -15.22 -14.03
CA ASP A 110 12.78 -14.29 -14.63
C ASP A 110 13.20 -12.83 -14.42
N ALA A 111 13.65 -12.47 -13.22
CA ALA A 111 14.09 -11.11 -12.92
C ALA A 111 15.37 -10.73 -13.70
N LEU A 112 16.34 -11.64 -13.81
CA LEU A 112 17.58 -11.43 -14.57
C LEU A 112 17.32 -11.36 -16.09
N THR A 113 16.41 -12.18 -16.59
CA THR A 113 15.96 -12.12 -17.99
C THR A 113 15.23 -10.80 -18.29
N ALA A 114 14.38 -10.34 -17.37
CA ALA A 114 13.74 -9.02 -17.49
C ALA A 114 14.77 -7.88 -17.50
N ALA A 115 15.85 -8.02 -16.74
CA ALA A 115 16.99 -7.11 -16.68
C ALA A 115 17.90 -7.16 -17.92
N LYS A 116 17.71 -8.13 -18.83
CA LYS A 116 18.56 -8.36 -20.01
C LYS A 116 19.98 -8.83 -19.65
N ALA A 117 20.12 -9.54 -18.54
CA ALA A 117 21.32 -10.34 -18.29
C ALA A 117 21.35 -11.54 -19.25
N LYS A 118 22.54 -11.86 -19.78
CA LYS A 118 22.76 -13.03 -20.65
C LYS A 118 23.24 -14.24 -19.87
N ALA A 119 24.06 -14.00 -18.86
CA ALA A 119 24.61 -15.04 -18.00
C ALA A 119 24.86 -14.49 -16.60
N TRP A 120 24.75 -15.38 -15.62
CA TRP A 120 24.95 -15.10 -14.21
C TRP A 120 25.38 -16.36 -13.47
N SER A 121 25.97 -16.19 -12.29
CA SER A 121 26.26 -17.28 -11.37
C SER A 121 25.60 -17.01 -10.01
N ARG A 122 25.10 -18.06 -9.37
CA ARG A 122 24.71 -18.00 -7.96
C ARG A 122 25.97 -18.08 -7.11
N VAL A 123 26.18 -17.10 -6.24
CA VAL A 123 27.41 -16.90 -5.48
C VAL A 123 27.29 -17.42 -4.04
N ALA A 124 26.12 -17.24 -3.42
CA ALA A 124 25.89 -17.63 -2.03
C ALA A 124 24.40 -17.82 -1.73
N ASP A 125 24.11 -18.62 -0.69
CA ASP A 125 22.83 -18.58 0.01
C ASP A 125 22.71 -17.30 0.82
N ILE A 126 21.51 -16.73 0.86
CA ILE A 126 21.21 -15.52 1.62
C ILE A 126 20.05 -15.80 2.57
N ASN A 127 20.24 -15.44 3.83
CA ASN A 127 19.14 -15.30 4.78
C ASN A 127 18.86 -13.79 4.95
N PRO A 128 17.74 -13.25 4.43
CA PRO A 128 17.45 -11.83 4.53
C PRO A 128 17.38 -11.32 5.98
N ALA A 129 17.09 -12.19 6.96
CA ALA A 129 17.08 -11.84 8.38
C ALA A 129 18.47 -11.44 8.93
N ASP A 130 19.55 -11.85 8.26
CA ASP A 130 20.91 -11.54 8.68
C ASP A 130 21.40 -10.16 8.21
N MET A 131 20.63 -9.47 7.34
CA MET A 131 20.91 -8.11 6.86
C MET A 131 20.53 -7.04 7.90
N ARG A 132 21.16 -7.12 9.08
CA ARG A 132 20.82 -6.29 10.24
C ARG A 132 21.08 -4.80 10.05
N GLU A 133 22.01 -4.42 9.20
CA GLU A 133 22.24 -2.99 8.86
C GLU A 133 21.18 -2.44 7.88
N GLY A 134 20.37 -3.32 7.29
CA GLY A 134 19.26 -2.95 6.41
C GLY A 134 19.72 -2.50 5.02
N LEU A 135 18.84 -1.77 4.35
CA LEU A 135 19.02 -1.27 2.98
C LEU A 135 19.03 0.25 2.97
N GLN A 136 19.57 0.82 1.90
CA GLN A 136 19.39 2.23 1.56
C GLN A 136 18.19 2.38 0.63
N HIS A 137 17.49 3.50 0.76
CA HIS A 137 16.45 3.85 -0.21
C HIS A 137 17.07 3.99 -1.61
N PRO A 138 16.42 3.55 -2.71
CA PRO A 138 16.98 3.64 -4.07
C PRO A 138 17.19 5.09 -4.54
N LEU A 139 16.55 6.05 -3.88
CA LEU A 139 16.74 7.50 -4.11
C LEU A 139 17.57 8.19 -3.00
N HIS A 140 18.34 7.46 -2.19
CA HIS A 140 19.09 8.01 -1.05
C HIS A 140 20.02 9.19 -1.41
N GLY A 141 20.58 9.18 -2.63
CA GLY A 141 21.44 10.25 -3.14
C GLY A 141 20.70 11.52 -3.58
N LEU A 142 19.37 11.49 -3.71
CA LEU A 142 18.58 12.60 -4.25
C LEU A 142 18.38 13.72 -3.20
N ALA A 143 18.06 13.35 -1.96
CA ALA A 143 17.79 14.32 -0.90
C ALA A 143 17.85 13.66 0.50
N PRO A 144 18.07 14.44 1.58
CA PRO A 144 18.03 13.96 2.97
C PRO A 144 16.75 13.19 3.33
N PHE A 145 15.62 13.54 2.69
CA PHE A 145 14.35 12.83 2.84
C PHE A 145 14.46 11.30 2.63
N PHE A 146 15.33 10.86 1.72
CA PHE A 146 15.56 9.46 1.37
C PHE A 146 16.73 8.81 2.11
N GLN A 147 17.42 9.50 3.00
CA GLN A 147 18.60 8.99 3.71
C GLN A 147 18.26 8.22 5.00
N HIS A 148 17.04 7.70 5.09
CA HIS A 148 16.64 6.85 6.21
C HIS A 148 16.96 5.38 5.90
N ARG A 149 17.26 4.62 6.96
CA ARG A 149 17.50 3.18 6.87
C ARG A 149 16.20 2.45 6.51
N ILE A 150 16.29 1.50 5.59
CA ILE A 150 15.18 0.62 5.17
C ILE A 150 15.38 -0.75 5.82
N PRO A 151 14.65 -1.10 6.90
CA PRO A 151 14.71 -2.43 7.48
C PRO A 151 14.10 -3.49 6.57
N LEU A 152 14.55 -4.75 6.74
CA LEU A 152 13.83 -5.90 6.21
C LEU A 152 12.83 -6.43 7.24
N LEU A 153 11.60 -6.71 6.80
CA LEU A 153 10.53 -7.20 7.66
C LEU A 153 10.07 -8.59 7.22
N ALA A 154 9.91 -9.52 8.16
CA ALA A 154 9.35 -10.83 7.86
C ALA A 154 7.82 -10.72 7.66
N GLY A 155 7.31 -11.22 6.53
CA GLY A 155 5.89 -11.17 6.19
C GLY A 155 5.46 -12.35 5.34
N ALA A 156 4.44 -13.09 5.80
CA ALA A 156 3.88 -14.25 5.09
C ALA A 156 3.12 -13.88 3.81
N HIS A 157 2.80 -12.60 3.60
CA HIS A 157 2.18 -12.10 2.36
C HIS A 157 3.15 -12.14 1.16
N VAL A 158 4.45 -12.27 1.41
CA VAL A 158 5.45 -12.42 0.35
C VAL A 158 5.47 -13.87 -0.12
N THR A 159 5.27 -14.07 -1.42
CA THR A 159 5.32 -15.38 -2.08
C THR A 159 6.43 -15.43 -3.15
N ASP A 160 6.73 -16.63 -3.65
CA ASP A 160 7.67 -16.85 -4.76
C ASP A 160 6.99 -17.20 -6.09
N ASP A 161 5.69 -16.85 -6.23
CA ASP A 161 4.92 -17.08 -7.46
C ASP A 161 5.18 -16.02 -8.54
N ALA A 162 5.52 -14.79 -8.13
CA ALA A 162 5.75 -13.66 -9.04
C ALA A 162 6.65 -12.59 -8.41
N GLY A 163 7.32 -11.81 -9.27
CA GLY A 163 8.14 -10.68 -8.86
C GLY A 163 9.58 -11.10 -8.57
N THR A 164 10.03 -10.93 -7.31
CA THR A 164 11.43 -11.16 -6.90
C THR A 164 11.58 -11.90 -5.57
N GLY A 165 10.48 -12.17 -4.87
CA GLY A 165 10.49 -12.65 -3.49
C GLY A 165 10.78 -11.56 -2.44
N PHE A 166 10.89 -10.30 -2.86
CA PHE A 166 10.95 -9.13 -1.99
C PHE A 166 9.87 -8.13 -2.38
N VAL A 167 9.13 -7.65 -1.38
CA VAL A 167 8.05 -6.67 -1.55
C VAL A 167 8.46 -5.38 -0.89
N HIS A 168 8.57 -4.30 -1.66
CA HIS A 168 8.79 -2.98 -1.08
C HIS A 168 7.55 -2.60 -0.26
N THR A 169 7.76 -2.12 0.97
CA THR A 169 6.68 -1.86 1.93
C THR A 169 6.50 -0.35 2.10
N ALA A 170 5.34 0.15 1.64
CA ALA A 170 4.90 1.53 1.83
C ALA A 170 3.60 1.52 2.66
N PRO A 171 3.68 1.56 4.00
CA PRO A 171 2.54 1.29 4.90
C PRO A 171 1.34 2.24 4.73
N ALA A 172 1.53 3.40 4.08
CA ALA A 172 0.46 4.33 3.75
C ALA A 172 -0.38 3.89 2.52
N HIS A 173 0.11 2.94 1.73
CA HIS A 173 -0.38 2.65 0.38
C HIS A 173 -0.62 1.15 0.11
N GLY A 174 -0.50 0.28 1.11
CA GLY A 174 -0.79 -1.15 1.02
C GLY A 174 -1.37 -1.69 2.32
N GLU A 175 -2.37 -2.56 2.24
CA GLU A 175 -2.98 -3.18 3.42
C GLU A 175 -2.02 -4.17 4.09
N ASP A 176 -1.43 -5.08 3.31
CA ASP A 176 -0.39 -5.99 3.80
C ASP A 176 0.85 -5.23 4.29
N ASP A 177 1.21 -4.13 3.61
CA ASP A 177 2.31 -3.25 4.01
C ASP A 177 2.06 -2.61 5.38
N PHE A 178 0.81 -2.20 5.64
CA PHE A 178 0.40 -1.66 6.92
C PHE A 178 0.44 -2.72 8.00
N ASP A 179 -0.11 -3.91 7.71
CA ASP A 179 -0.22 -4.99 8.68
C ASP A 179 1.18 -5.54 9.06
N VAL A 180 2.09 -5.74 8.10
CA VAL A 180 3.49 -6.14 8.39
C VAL A 180 4.25 -5.07 9.18
N TRP A 181 4.02 -3.79 8.88
CA TRP A 181 4.63 -2.66 9.60
C TRP A 181 4.19 -2.64 11.07
N VAL A 182 2.89 -2.76 11.34
CA VAL A 182 2.37 -2.77 12.71
C VAL A 182 2.79 -4.05 13.45
N ASN A 183 2.73 -5.20 12.80
CA ASN A 183 3.09 -6.49 13.41
C ASN A 183 4.58 -6.61 13.74
N SER A 184 5.44 -5.86 13.06
CA SER A 184 6.88 -5.76 13.38
C SER A 184 7.19 -4.80 14.54
N GLY A 185 6.16 -4.22 15.16
CA GLY A 185 6.29 -3.35 16.35
C GLY A 185 6.39 -1.86 16.02
N HIS A 186 6.30 -1.47 14.75
CA HIS A 186 6.22 -0.06 14.38
C HIS A 186 4.82 0.51 14.63
N THR A 187 4.75 1.83 14.84
CA THR A 187 3.50 2.51 15.11
C THR A 187 2.95 3.23 13.89
N THR A 188 1.65 3.51 13.90
CA THR A 188 0.98 4.23 12.81
C THR A 188 1.44 5.68 12.67
N GLN A 189 1.99 6.27 13.74
CA GLN A 189 2.56 7.63 13.72
C GLN A 189 3.88 7.70 12.95
N GLN A 190 4.56 6.56 12.78
CA GLN A 190 5.81 6.48 12.00
C GLN A 190 5.55 6.34 10.50
N ILE A 191 4.29 6.15 10.08
CA ILE A 191 3.92 6.00 8.67
C ILE A 191 3.98 7.36 7.97
N ARG A 192 4.77 7.45 6.90
CA ARG A 192 4.90 8.68 6.10
C ARG A 192 3.70 8.85 5.18
N GLN A 193 3.00 9.98 5.32
CA GLN A 193 1.81 10.30 4.54
C GLN A 193 2.15 11.32 3.44
N ILE A 194 2.79 10.84 2.39
CA ILE A 194 3.40 11.73 1.39
C ILE A 194 2.45 12.14 0.26
N VAL A 195 1.22 11.65 0.27
CA VAL A 195 0.20 11.91 -0.76
C VAL A 195 -0.99 12.66 -0.16
N ASP A 196 -1.35 13.77 -0.78
CA ASP A 196 -2.43 14.64 -0.36
C ASP A 196 -3.82 14.09 -0.82
N PRO A 197 -4.94 14.73 -0.39
CA PRO A 197 -6.29 14.34 -0.84
C PRO A 197 -6.53 14.50 -2.35
N ASP A 198 -5.73 15.30 -3.05
CA ASP A 198 -5.78 15.50 -4.49
C ASP A 198 -5.02 14.42 -5.28
N GLY A 199 -4.39 13.46 -4.59
CA GLY A 199 -3.58 12.43 -5.23
C GLY A 199 -2.29 13.00 -5.81
N LYS A 200 -1.72 14.01 -5.15
CA LYS A 200 -0.41 14.58 -5.47
C LYS A 200 0.57 14.30 -4.35
N TYR A 201 1.85 14.25 -4.67
CA TYR A 201 2.86 14.31 -3.62
C TYR A 201 2.78 15.64 -2.88
N THR A 202 2.85 15.55 -1.55
CA THR A 202 2.93 16.72 -0.66
C THR A 202 4.26 17.45 -0.82
N ASP A 203 4.36 18.64 -0.24
CA ASP A 203 5.59 19.44 -0.21
C ASP A 203 6.70 18.82 0.67
N GLU A 204 6.38 17.78 1.46
CA GLU A 204 7.39 17.00 2.20
C GLU A 204 8.28 16.17 1.26
N VAL A 205 7.76 15.79 0.09
CA VAL A 205 8.54 15.06 -0.92
C VAL A 205 9.41 16.06 -1.66
N PRO A 206 10.73 15.83 -1.78
CA PRO A 206 11.63 16.78 -2.43
C PRO A 206 11.31 16.94 -3.91
N ALA A 207 11.67 18.10 -4.46
CA ALA A 207 11.73 18.30 -5.91
C ALA A 207 12.69 17.25 -6.53
N PRO A 208 12.38 16.75 -7.75
CA PRO A 208 11.32 17.18 -8.66
C PRO A 208 9.95 16.48 -8.45
N LEU A 209 9.77 15.69 -7.40
CA LEU A 209 8.55 14.92 -7.17
C LEU A 209 7.41 15.74 -6.53
N ALA A 210 7.74 16.76 -5.74
CA ALA A 210 6.77 17.63 -5.06
C ALA A 210 5.62 18.07 -6.00
N GLY A 211 4.37 17.89 -5.55
CA GLY A 211 3.18 18.32 -6.28
C GLY A 211 2.82 17.51 -7.53
N LEU A 212 3.59 16.47 -7.90
CA LEU A 212 3.24 15.63 -9.05
C LEU A 212 2.00 14.78 -8.76
N GLU A 213 1.07 14.80 -9.72
CA GLU A 213 -0.13 13.96 -9.69
C GLU A 213 0.22 12.49 -9.91
N ILE A 214 -0.41 11.63 -9.12
CA ILE A 214 -0.43 10.17 -9.28
C ILE A 214 -1.53 9.78 -10.28
N ILE A 215 -2.70 10.40 -10.15
CA ILE A 215 -3.82 10.33 -11.10
C ILE A 215 -4.21 11.75 -11.47
N VAL A 216 -4.39 12.03 -12.75
CA VAL A 216 -4.84 13.35 -13.22
C VAL A 216 -6.29 13.57 -12.76
N THR A 217 -6.54 14.63 -12.00
CA THR A 217 -7.86 14.85 -11.38
C THR A 217 -8.80 15.75 -12.19
N SER A 218 -8.28 16.45 -13.20
CA SER A 218 -9.04 17.46 -13.96
C SER A 218 -8.68 17.48 -15.45
N GLY A 219 -9.49 18.17 -16.25
CA GLY A 219 -9.26 18.34 -17.69
C GLY A 219 -9.56 17.08 -18.52
N LYS A 220 -9.09 17.06 -19.77
CA LYS A 220 -9.38 16.01 -20.74
C LYS A 220 -8.80 14.63 -20.37
N LYS A 221 -7.73 14.61 -19.58
CA LYS A 221 -7.03 13.39 -19.13
C LYS A 221 -7.46 12.91 -17.74
N ARG A 222 -8.59 13.41 -17.23
CA ARG A 222 -9.10 13.06 -15.91
C ARG A 222 -9.23 11.53 -15.77
N GLY A 223 -8.64 10.96 -14.72
CA GLY A 223 -8.61 9.52 -14.47
C GLY A 223 -7.43 8.78 -15.12
N GLU A 224 -6.63 9.44 -15.97
CA GLU A 224 -5.40 8.86 -16.51
C GLU A 224 -4.26 8.90 -15.47
N ALA A 225 -3.19 8.14 -15.73
CA ALA A 225 -1.97 8.20 -14.93
C ALA A 225 -1.36 9.61 -14.97
N GLY A 226 -1.03 10.14 -13.80
CA GLY A 226 -0.30 11.39 -13.67
C GLY A 226 1.21 11.21 -13.94
N LYS A 227 1.98 12.28 -13.67
CA LYS A 227 3.42 12.32 -13.97
C LYS A 227 4.29 11.58 -12.95
N ALA A 228 3.75 11.29 -11.76
CA ALA A 228 4.52 10.70 -10.65
C ALA A 228 5.26 9.41 -11.03
N ASN A 229 4.59 8.45 -11.68
CA ASN A 229 5.22 7.18 -12.07
C ASN A 229 6.43 7.40 -12.99
N ASN A 230 6.26 8.20 -14.05
CA ASN A 230 7.33 8.43 -15.01
C ASN A 230 8.53 9.15 -14.38
N GLU A 231 8.26 10.10 -13.48
CA GLU A 231 9.32 10.83 -12.79
C GLU A 231 10.10 9.94 -11.82
N VAL A 232 9.41 9.08 -11.07
CA VAL A 232 10.09 8.11 -10.20
C VAL A 232 10.95 7.15 -11.04
N ILE A 233 10.43 6.62 -12.16
CA ILE A 233 11.20 5.74 -13.04
C ILE A 233 12.46 6.45 -13.57
N ARG A 234 12.35 7.73 -13.95
CA ARG A 234 13.49 8.55 -14.40
C ARG A 234 14.54 8.69 -13.31
N LEU A 235 14.14 9.04 -12.09
CA LEU A 235 15.04 9.21 -10.95
C LEU A 235 15.71 7.88 -10.53
N LEU A 236 14.98 6.77 -10.63
CA LEU A 236 15.55 5.43 -10.39
C LEU A 236 16.60 5.06 -11.45
N ALA A 237 16.37 5.41 -12.71
CA ALA A 237 17.34 5.20 -13.77
C ALA A 237 18.61 6.05 -13.56
N GLU A 238 18.44 7.33 -13.22
CA GLU A 238 19.55 8.28 -12.99
C GLU A 238 20.40 7.93 -11.76
N SER A 239 19.77 7.40 -10.71
CA SER A 239 20.48 6.88 -9.54
C SER A 239 21.17 5.55 -9.78
N GLY A 240 20.99 4.93 -10.96
CA GLY A 240 21.53 3.60 -11.28
C GLY A 240 20.84 2.46 -10.54
N ASN A 241 19.69 2.72 -9.91
CA ASN A 241 18.94 1.78 -9.08
C ASN A 241 17.70 1.19 -9.77
N LEU A 242 17.40 1.57 -11.01
CA LEU A 242 16.49 0.82 -11.86
C LEU A 242 17.22 -0.41 -12.42
N LEU A 243 16.62 -1.60 -12.31
CA LEU A 243 17.16 -2.84 -12.91
C LEU A 243 16.48 -3.17 -14.24
N ALA A 244 15.16 -3.03 -14.28
CA ALA A 244 14.36 -3.30 -15.46
C ALA A 244 13.08 -2.47 -15.41
N ARG A 245 12.48 -2.24 -16.59
CA ARG A 245 11.14 -1.66 -16.71
C ARG A 245 10.38 -2.32 -17.85
N GLY A 246 9.06 -2.37 -17.70
CA GLY A 246 8.15 -2.88 -18.72
C GLY A 246 6.75 -2.32 -18.54
N MET A 247 5.81 -2.92 -19.26
CA MET A 247 4.38 -2.68 -19.07
C MET A 247 3.69 -4.01 -18.87
N THR A 248 2.72 -4.05 -17.98
CA THR A 248 1.86 -5.22 -17.75
C THR A 248 0.40 -4.80 -17.66
N THR A 249 -0.52 -5.75 -17.76
CA THR A 249 -1.94 -5.51 -17.55
C THR A 249 -2.34 -6.15 -16.22
N ILE A 250 -2.90 -5.34 -15.32
CA ILE A 250 -3.43 -5.81 -14.04
C ILE A 250 -4.92 -5.55 -13.96
N ARG A 251 -5.61 -6.30 -13.09
CA ARG A 251 -6.97 -6.00 -12.67
C ARG A 251 -6.92 -4.93 -11.58
N ASP A 252 -7.26 -3.69 -11.92
CA ASP A 252 -7.13 -2.53 -11.03
C ASP A 252 -8.50 -2.03 -10.54
N ALA A 253 -8.55 -1.53 -9.31
CA ALA A 253 -9.77 -1.02 -8.71
C ALA A 253 -10.08 0.40 -9.23
N HIS A 254 -11.34 0.64 -9.58
CA HIS A 254 -11.83 1.90 -10.09
C HIS A 254 -13.08 2.32 -9.34
N SER A 255 -13.31 3.62 -9.20
CA SER A 255 -14.57 4.12 -8.66
C SER A 255 -15.72 3.71 -9.57
N TRP A 256 -16.77 3.12 -8.99
CA TRP A 256 -17.99 2.79 -9.72
C TRP A 256 -18.66 4.01 -10.37
N ARG A 257 -18.44 5.22 -9.83
CA ARG A 257 -19.08 6.46 -10.29
C ARG A 257 -18.24 7.19 -11.35
N SER A 258 -16.99 7.53 -11.05
CA SER A 258 -16.15 8.26 -12.01
C SER A 258 -15.46 7.36 -13.03
N LYS A 259 -15.45 6.04 -12.81
CA LYS A 259 -14.68 5.06 -13.58
C LYS A 259 -13.17 5.33 -13.60
N ALA A 260 -12.70 6.25 -12.77
CA ALA A 260 -11.28 6.53 -12.60
C ALA A 260 -10.65 5.53 -11.63
N PRO A 261 -9.36 5.19 -11.79
CA PRO A 261 -8.65 4.32 -10.86
C PRO A 261 -8.64 4.90 -9.44
N VAL A 262 -8.61 4.03 -8.44
CA VAL A 262 -8.41 4.41 -7.04
C VAL A 262 -6.96 4.21 -6.64
N ILE A 263 -6.52 4.92 -5.61
CA ILE A 263 -5.24 4.67 -4.95
C ILE A 263 -5.51 4.20 -3.52
N ARG A 264 -4.57 3.47 -2.93
CA ARG A 264 -4.58 3.24 -1.49
C ARG A 264 -3.88 4.40 -0.79
N ARG A 265 -4.53 4.96 0.21
CA ARG A 265 -4.01 6.08 1.00
C ARG A 265 -4.43 5.93 2.46
N ALA A 266 -3.48 5.95 3.37
CA ALA A 266 -3.77 5.97 4.79
C ALA A 266 -4.21 7.38 5.19
N THR A 267 -5.34 7.46 5.88
CA THR A 267 -5.88 8.71 6.39
C THR A 267 -6.69 8.37 7.64
N PRO A 268 -6.74 9.26 8.64
CA PRO A 268 -7.62 9.05 9.77
C PRO A 268 -9.07 8.94 9.29
N GLN A 269 -9.71 7.80 9.55
CA GLN A 269 -11.08 7.52 9.16
C GLN A 269 -11.85 6.89 10.31
N TRP A 270 -13.18 6.95 10.21
CA TRP A 270 -14.12 6.38 11.15
C TRP A 270 -14.65 5.06 10.62
N PHE A 271 -14.54 4.04 11.45
CA PHE A 271 -14.97 2.68 11.14
C PHE A 271 -15.97 2.18 12.17
N ILE A 272 -16.87 1.30 11.73
CA ILE A 272 -17.63 0.44 12.62
C ILE A 272 -16.86 -0.86 12.78
N ALA A 273 -16.44 -1.16 14.00
CA ALA A 273 -15.69 -2.36 14.32
C ALA A 273 -16.56 -3.62 14.15
N MET A 274 -16.09 -4.57 13.34
CA MET A 274 -16.80 -5.82 13.06
C MET A 274 -16.55 -6.87 14.14
N ASP A 275 -15.32 -6.93 14.66
CA ASP A 275 -14.84 -7.97 15.58
C ASP A 275 -14.69 -7.50 17.03
N LYS A 276 -15.03 -6.23 17.31
CA LYS A 276 -15.07 -5.74 18.69
C LYS A 276 -16.38 -6.16 19.36
N PRO A 277 -16.35 -6.72 20.58
CA PRO A 277 -17.55 -6.93 21.37
C PRO A 277 -18.29 -5.62 21.63
N VAL A 278 -19.50 -5.48 21.10
CA VAL A 278 -20.28 -4.22 21.15
C VAL A 278 -21.70 -4.41 21.66
N HIS A 279 -22.17 -5.66 21.78
CA HIS A 279 -23.52 -5.96 22.27
C HIS A 279 -23.57 -7.29 23.02
N ASN A 280 -23.75 -7.22 24.35
CA ASN A 280 -23.81 -8.39 25.24
C ASN A 280 -22.63 -9.37 25.06
N GLY A 281 -21.42 -8.82 24.89
CA GLY A 281 -20.22 -9.63 24.66
C GLY A 281 -20.04 -10.15 23.22
N LYS A 282 -21.03 -9.96 22.34
CA LYS A 282 -20.97 -10.38 20.94
C LYS A 282 -20.46 -9.28 20.02
N THR A 283 -19.82 -9.70 18.94
CA THR A 283 -19.33 -8.82 17.87
C THR A 283 -20.44 -8.51 16.87
N LEU A 284 -20.27 -7.46 16.06
CA LEU A 284 -21.24 -7.14 15.01
C LEU A 284 -21.28 -8.25 13.94
N ARG A 285 -20.13 -8.88 13.64
CA ARG A 285 -20.04 -10.00 12.72
C ARG A 285 -20.87 -11.19 13.19
N GLU A 286 -20.72 -11.60 14.45
CA GLU A 286 -21.48 -12.73 15.02
C GLU A 286 -22.99 -12.49 14.95
N LEU A 287 -23.43 -11.28 15.28
CA LEU A 287 -24.83 -10.90 15.20
C LEU A 287 -25.35 -10.91 13.75
N ALA A 288 -24.57 -10.40 12.81
CA ALA A 288 -24.94 -10.36 11.40
C ALA A 288 -25.01 -11.77 10.79
N VAL A 289 -24.02 -12.63 11.02
CA VAL A 289 -24.01 -14.04 10.56
C VAL A 289 -25.20 -14.80 11.13
N LYS A 290 -25.48 -14.62 12.42
CA LYS A 290 -26.66 -15.22 13.06
C LYS A 290 -27.96 -14.77 12.40
N ALA A 291 -28.14 -13.46 12.18
CA ALA A 291 -29.34 -12.91 11.56
C ALA A 291 -29.52 -13.41 10.11
N ILE A 292 -28.42 -13.58 9.35
CA ILE A 292 -28.45 -14.16 8.00
C ILE A 292 -28.94 -15.61 8.04
N ALA A 293 -28.50 -16.41 9.02
CA ALA A 293 -28.95 -17.78 9.19
C ALA A 293 -30.46 -17.87 9.52
N GLU A 294 -30.98 -16.94 10.32
CA GLU A 294 -32.40 -16.86 10.71
C GLU A 294 -33.31 -16.28 9.61
N THR A 295 -32.74 -15.65 8.58
CA THR A 295 -33.49 -15.04 7.47
C THR A 295 -33.75 -16.05 6.35
N GLU A 296 -34.96 -16.07 5.81
CA GLU A 296 -35.32 -16.88 4.63
C GLU A 296 -34.90 -16.16 3.33
N PHE A 297 -34.28 -16.89 2.40
CA PHE A 297 -33.74 -16.34 1.14
C PHE A 297 -34.43 -16.94 -0.08
N PHE A 298 -34.76 -16.08 -1.04
CA PHE A 298 -35.29 -16.48 -2.34
C PHE A 298 -34.43 -15.85 -3.47
N PRO A 299 -33.60 -16.62 -4.19
CA PRO A 299 -33.33 -18.06 -4.03
C PRO A 299 -32.43 -18.37 -2.82
N ALA A 300 -32.51 -19.60 -2.30
CA ALA A 300 -31.77 -20.03 -1.10
C ALA A 300 -30.24 -19.90 -1.23
N THR A 301 -29.71 -20.01 -2.45
CA THR A 301 -28.26 -19.85 -2.73
C THR A 301 -27.73 -18.45 -2.39
N GLY A 302 -28.59 -17.43 -2.35
CA GLY A 302 -28.21 -16.07 -1.94
C GLY A 302 -27.66 -16.00 -0.51
N ARG A 303 -28.09 -16.90 0.38
CA ARG A 303 -27.63 -16.96 1.77
C ARG A 303 -26.13 -17.23 1.85
N ASN A 304 -25.63 -18.19 1.07
CA ASN A 304 -24.22 -18.60 1.12
C ASN A 304 -23.30 -17.45 0.68
N ARG A 305 -23.69 -16.74 -0.39
CA ARG A 305 -22.95 -15.58 -0.89
C ARG A 305 -22.90 -14.45 0.15
N LEU A 306 -24.03 -14.14 0.80
CA LEU A 306 -24.07 -13.08 1.82
C LEU A 306 -23.31 -13.48 3.09
N SER A 307 -23.43 -14.73 3.53
CA SER A 307 -22.74 -15.25 4.72
C SER A 307 -21.23 -15.17 4.53
N ALA A 308 -20.71 -15.71 3.42
CA ALA A 308 -19.28 -15.67 3.11
C ALA A 308 -18.74 -14.23 3.03
N MET A 309 -19.51 -13.31 2.44
CA MET A 309 -19.15 -11.89 2.39
C MET A 309 -19.08 -11.26 3.78
N VAL A 310 -19.99 -11.61 4.70
CA VAL A 310 -20.01 -11.06 6.05
C VAL A 310 -18.97 -11.70 6.96
N GLU A 311 -18.65 -12.98 6.77
CA GLU A 311 -17.64 -13.70 7.55
C GLU A 311 -16.23 -13.11 7.38
N SER A 312 -15.85 -12.73 6.16
CA SER A 312 -14.52 -12.14 5.87
C SER A 312 -14.50 -10.61 5.86
N ARG A 313 -15.62 -9.95 6.13
CA ARG A 313 -15.75 -8.49 5.98
C ARG A 313 -14.79 -7.72 6.92
N PRO A 314 -13.96 -6.79 6.44
CA PRO A 314 -13.17 -5.95 7.33
C PRO A 314 -14.04 -4.93 8.07
N ASP A 315 -13.44 -4.20 9.01
CA ASP A 315 -14.06 -3.05 9.68
C ASP A 315 -14.71 -2.08 8.68
N TRP A 316 -15.95 -1.69 8.94
CA TRP A 316 -16.73 -0.94 7.98
C TRP A 316 -16.39 0.54 8.02
N LEU A 317 -15.67 1.03 7.01
CA LEU A 317 -15.41 2.44 6.76
C LEU A 317 -16.71 3.24 6.49
N ILE A 318 -17.11 4.10 7.43
CA ILE A 318 -18.33 4.91 7.30
C ILE A 318 -18.09 6.39 7.01
N SER A 319 -16.89 6.93 7.29
CA SER A 319 -16.60 8.33 6.97
C SER A 319 -16.38 8.55 5.47
N ARG A 320 -16.87 9.68 4.98
CA ARG A 320 -16.66 10.18 3.62
C ARG A 320 -16.30 11.67 3.69
N GLN A 321 -15.38 12.11 2.85
CA GLN A 321 -14.95 13.52 2.79
C GLN A 321 -15.83 14.27 1.78
N ARG A 322 -17.12 14.40 2.11
CA ARG A 322 -18.16 14.95 1.22
C ARG A 322 -19.01 15.99 1.94
N ASN A 323 -19.44 17.00 1.19
CA ASN A 323 -20.29 18.07 1.73
C ASN A 323 -21.78 17.69 1.78
N TRP A 324 -22.21 16.76 0.90
CA TRP A 324 -23.59 16.29 0.86
C TRP A 324 -23.69 14.87 1.44
N GLY A 325 -24.39 14.73 2.55
CA GLY A 325 -24.58 13.48 3.28
C GLY A 325 -25.06 13.75 4.71
N VAL A 326 -25.31 12.68 5.47
CA VAL A 326 -25.62 12.79 6.91
C VAL A 326 -24.31 13.02 7.67
N PRO A 327 -24.15 14.13 8.42
CA PRO A 327 -22.96 14.35 9.21
C PRO A 327 -22.77 13.26 10.25
N ILE A 328 -21.52 12.84 10.50
CA ILE A 328 -21.21 12.02 11.67
C ILE A 328 -21.37 12.92 12.89
N THR A 329 -22.38 12.63 13.71
CA THR A 329 -22.76 13.43 14.89
C THR A 329 -21.82 13.19 16.06
N LEU A 330 -20.56 13.62 15.87
CA LEU A 330 -19.47 13.45 16.81
C LEU A 330 -18.67 14.74 16.92
N PHE A 331 -18.47 15.22 18.16
CA PHE A 331 -17.49 16.27 18.44
C PHE A 331 -16.14 15.67 18.80
N VAL A 332 -15.07 16.34 18.36
CA VAL A 332 -13.67 16.02 18.68
C VAL A 332 -12.99 17.26 19.27
N ASN A 333 -11.99 17.07 20.14
CA ASN A 333 -11.15 18.17 20.62
C ASN A 333 -10.09 18.57 19.57
N ALA A 334 -9.26 19.57 19.89
CA ALA A 334 -8.18 20.03 19.00
C ALA A 334 -7.12 18.97 18.69
N LYS A 335 -6.96 17.95 19.56
CA LYS A 335 -6.09 16.79 19.34
C LYS A 335 -6.76 15.68 18.52
N GLY A 336 -8.04 15.86 18.17
CA GLY A 336 -8.82 14.90 17.42
C GLY A 336 -9.42 13.76 18.24
N GLU A 337 -9.37 13.84 19.57
CA GLU A 337 -9.98 12.83 20.43
C GLU A 337 -11.50 13.03 20.48
N PRO A 338 -12.31 11.97 20.33
CA PRO A 338 -13.75 12.09 20.43
C PRO A 338 -14.16 12.57 21.82
N HIS A 339 -15.23 13.35 21.92
CA HIS A 339 -15.72 13.89 23.20
C HIS A 339 -15.98 12.80 24.25
N THR A 340 -16.31 11.57 23.85
CA THR A 340 -16.46 10.42 24.75
C THR A 340 -15.15 9.94 25.39
N ALA A 341 -14.00 10.28 24.80
CA ALA A 341 -12.67 10.01 25.34
C ALA A 341 -12.03 11.28 25.94
N ALA A 342 -12.34 12.45 25.37
CA ALA A 342 -11.75 13.72 25.76
C ALA A 342 -12.41 14.36 26.98
N LEU A 343 -13.65 14.00 27.30
CA LEU A 343 -14.41 14.57 28.42
C LEU A 343 -14.69 13.54 29.52
N PRO A 344 -14.86 14.00 30.77
CA PRO A 344 -15.48 13.19 31.82
C PRO A 344 -16.83 12.61 31.38
N LYS A 345 -17.17 11.42 31.88
CA LYS A 345 -18.34 10.65 31.43
C LYS A 345 -19.65 11.43 31.53
N ASP A 346 -19.87 12.15 32.63
CA ASP A 346 -21.06 12.97 32.87
C ASP A 346 -21.21 14.08 31.81
N GLN A 347 -20.11 14.73 31.43
CA GLN A 347 -20.10 15.77 30.41
C GLN A 347 -20.31 15.19 29.00
N ALA A 348 -19.67 14.05 28.71
CA ALA A 348 -19.86 13.34 27.45
C ALA A 348 -21.32 12.87 27.28
N ASP A 349 -21.92 12.33 28.35
CA ASP A 349 -23.32 11.89 28.35
C ASP A 349 -24.29 13.07 28.17
N LYS A 350 -24.03 14.20 28.82
CA LYS A 350 -24.80 15.44 28.61
C LYS A 350 -24.71 15.94 27.17
N LEU A 351 -23.52 15.93 26.58
CA LEU A 351 -23.35 16.30 25.17
C LEU A 351 -24.07 15.32 24.23
N ASN A 352 -24.02 14.01 24.50
CA ASN A 352 -24.77 13.01 23.75
C ASN A 352 -26.28 13.22 23.83
N ALA A 353 -26.81 13.59 25.00
CA ALA A 353 -28.22 13.93 25.16
C ALA A 353 -28.60 15.16 24.32
N ASN A 354 -27.76 16.19 24.31
CA ASN A 354 -27.98 17.40 23.49
C ASN A 354 -27.96 17.07 21.99
N ILE A 355 -27.00 16.26 21.53
CA ILE A 355 -26.97 15.78 20.14
C ILE A 355 -28.26 15.05 19.79
N LYS A 356 -28.70 14.13 20.66
CA LYS A 356 -29.90 13.32 20.43
C LYS A 356 -31.17 14.16 20.41
N ALA A 357 -31.23 15.25 21.16
CA ALA A 357 -32.36 16.17 21.15
C ALA A 357 -32.41 17.07 19.89
N ALA A 358 -31.28 17.23 19.21
CA ALA A 358 -31.15 18.06 18.00
C ALA A 358 -31.37 17.30 16.68
N ILE A 359 -31.43 15.95 16.74
CA ILE A 359 -31.76 15.04 15.63
C ILE A 359 -33.21 14.64 15.78
#